data_AF-X1UQ83-F1
#
_entry.id   AF-X1UQ83-F1
#
_cell.length_a   1.000
_cell.length_b   1.000
_cell.length_c   1.000
_cell.angle_alpha   90.00
_cell.angle_beta   90.00
_cell.angle_gamma   90.00
#
_symmetry.space_group_name_H-M   'P 1'
#
loop_
_entity.id
_entity.type
_entity.pdbx_description
1 polymer ?
#
loop_
_entity_poly.entity_id
_entity_poly.type
_entity_poly.pdbx_seq_one_letter_code
_entity_poly.pdbx_strand_id
1 'polypeptide(L)'
;MVIYITWLINLFNFMDGIDGIAISQAIIPSIFLVVFFGYNGHYEVLYLAIIMIISSMFFYKYNWAPSKMFMGDVLSGFLGYYFAVLTLYINN
;
A
#
# COMPACT_ATOMS: atom_id res chain seq x y z
N MET A 1 -3.98 -6.00 -17.70
CA MET A 1 -4.35 -6.40 -16.33
C MET A 1 -3.30 -7.29 -15.68
N VAL A 2 -3.06 -8.52 -16.17
CA VAL A 2 -2.10 -9.46 -15.53
C VAL A 2 -0.70 -8.86 -15.40
N ILE A 3 -0.13 -8.34 -16.48
CA ILE A 3 1.22 -7.73 -16.47
C ILE A 3 1.31 -6.58 -15.45
N TYR A 4 0.28 -5.74 -15.35
CA TYR A 4 0.27 -4.61 -14.42
C TYR A 4 0.26 -5.07 -12.96
N ILE A 5 -0.59 -6.05 -12.64
CA ILE A 5 -0.65 -6.63 -11.29
C ILE A 5 0.68 -7.30 -10.94
N THR A 6 1.23 -8.13 -11.83
CA THR A 6 2.52 -8.80 -11.61
C THR A 6 3.66 -7.80 -11.47
N TRP A 7 3.62 -6.70 -12.21
CA TRP A 7 4.63 -5.64 -12.11
C TRP A 7 4.57 -4.94 -10.75
N LEU A 8 3.39 -4.54 -10.27
CA LEU A 8 3.25 -3.88 -8.97
C LEU A 8 3.62 -4.78 -7.79
N ILE A 9 3.28 -6.08 -7.85
CA ILE A 9 3.74 -7.07 -6.85
C ILE A 9 5.27 -7.08 -6.78
N ASN A 10 5.94 -7.20 -7.92
CA ASN A 10 7.41 -7.24 -7.94
C ASN A 10 8.04 -5.89 -7.56
N LEU A 11 7.38 -4.76 -7.86
CA LEU A 11 7.83 -3.44 -7.44
C LEU A 11 7.88 -3.34 -5.91
N PHE A 12 6.82 -3.73 -5.22
CA PHE A 12 6.79 -3.71 -3.74
C PHE A 12 7.76 -4.72 -3.14
N ASN A 13 7.92 -5.91 -3.73
CA ASN A 13 8.92 -6.89 -3.30
C ASN A 13 10.35 -6.33 -3.43
N PHE A 14 10.65 -5.58 -4.50
CA PHE A 14 11.96 -4.97 -4.70
C PHE A 14 12.23 -3.83 -3.69
N MET A 15 11.21 -3.03 -3.37
CA MET A 15 11.31 -1.94 -2.39
C MET A 15 11.50 -2.43 -0.95
N ASP A 16 11.16 -3.68 -0.63
CA ASP A 16 11.34 -4.27 0.69
C ASP A 16 12.81 -4.56 1.05
N GLY A 17 13.76 -4.20 0.16
CA GLY A 17 15.20 -4.30 0.45
C GLY A 17 15.72 -3.23 1.42
N ILE A 18 14.93 -2.21 1.78
CA ILE A 18 15.31 -1.15 2.72
C ILE A 18 14.20 -0.93 3.75
N ASP A 19 14.58 -1.01 5.03
CA ASP A 19 13.72 -0.78 6.19
C ASP A 19 12.87 0.49 6.04
N GLY A 20 11.54 0.33 6.17
CA GLY A 20 10.58 1.43 6.15
C GLY A 20 10.19 1.97 4.77
N ILE A 21 10.91 1.64 3.69
CA ILE A 21 10.60 2.19 2.35
C ILE A 21 9.28 1.62 1.83
N ALA A 22 9.16 0.30 1.73
CA ALA A 22 7.98 -0.32 1.11
C ALA A 22 6.67 0.09 1.80
N ILE A 23 6.66 0.13 3.14
CA ILE A 23 5.48 0.53 3.89
C ILE A 23 5.21 2.05 3.82
N SER A 24 6.25 2.90 3.73
CA SER A 24 6.05 4.35 3.51
C SER A 24 5.31 4.62 2.19
N GLN A 25 5.60 3.83 1.16
CA GLN A 25 4.91 3.86 -0.13
C GLN A 25 3.50 3.25 -0.08
N ALA A 26 3.11 2.59 1.01
CA ALA A 26 1.72 2.24 1.26
C ALA A 26 0.95 3.40 1.89
N ILE A 27 1.58 4.09 2.85
CA ILE A 27 0.97 5.19 3.62
C ILE A 27 0.73 6.41 2.73
N ILE A 28 1.75 6.87 2.00
CA ILE A 28 1.69 8.14 1.27
C ILE A 28 0.57 8.13 0.21
N PRO A 29 0.50 7.17 -0.74
CA PRO A 29 -0.59 7.14 -1.72
C PRO A 29 -1.95 6.97 -1.07
N SER A 30 -2.05 6.22 0.03
CA SER A 30 -3.31 6.03 0.74
C SER A 30 -3.82 7.33 1.35
N ILE A 31 -2.94 8.22 1.85
CA ILE A 31 -3.32 9.56 2.30
C ILE A 31 -3.93 10.37 1.14
N PHE A 32 -3.31 10.34 -0.04
CA PHE A 32 -3.86 11.02 -1.22
C PHE A 32 -5.22 10.46 -1.62
N LEU A 33 -5.41 9.14 -1.54
CA LEU A 33 -6.70 8.50 -1.82
C LEU A 33 -7.79 8.95 -0.83
N VAL A 34 -7.48 9.05 0.46
CA VAL A 34 -8.42 9.58 1.47
C VAL A 34 -8.82 11.02 1.15
N VAL A 35 -7.85 11.88 0.84
CA VAL A 35 -8.13 13.28 0.49
C VAL A 35 -8.99 13.35 -0.77
N PHE A 36 -8.58 12.67 -1.85
CA PHE A 36 -9.27 12.72 -3.13
C PHE A 36 -10.69 12.17 -3.06
N PHE A 37 -10.89 10.98 -2.49
CA PHE A 37 -12.21 10.35 -2.43
C PHE A 37 -13.11 10.92 -1.32
N GLY A 38 -12.54 11.59 -0.32
CA GLY A 38 -13.29 12.37 0.67
C GLY A 38 -14.08 13.51 0.03
N TYR A 39 -13.56 14.14 -1.02
CA TYR A 39 -14.27 15.18 -1.76
C TYR A 39 -15.23 14.64 -2.83
N ASN A 40 -14.95 13.47 -3.40
CA ASN A 40 -15.74 12.90 -4.49
C ASN A 40 -16.90 11.97 -4.05
N GLY A 41 -17.03 11.69 -2.74
CA GLY A 41 -18.16 10.92 -2.21
C GLY A 41 -18.08 9.39 -2.41
N HIS A 42 -16.96 8.85 -2.88
CA HIS A 42 -16.75 7.40 -2.99
C HIS A 42 -16.21 6.82 -1.67
N TYR A 43 -17.12 6.61 -0.72
CA TYR A 43 -16.76 6.21 0.64
C TYR A 43 -16.10 4.82 0.74
N GLU A 44 -16.36 3.90 -0.20
CA GLU A 44 -15.76 2.56 -0.19
C GLU A 44 -14.22 2.61 -0.30
N VAL A 45 -13.71 3.32 -1.31
CA VAL A 45 -12.27 3.48 -1.53
C VAL A 45 -11.63 4.29 -0.40
N LEU A 46 -12.35 5.29 0.11
CA LEU A 46 -11.93 6.07 1.27
C LEU A 46 -11.71 5.19 2.50
N TYR A 47 -12.67 4.32 2.85
CA TYR A 47 -12.54 3.44 4.01
C TYR A 47 -11.39 2.44 3.85
N LEU A 48 -11.21 1.87 2.66
CA LEU A 48 -10.07 0.99 2.36
C LEU A 48 -8.73 1.73 2.55
N ALA A 49 -8.63 2.96 2.04
CA ALA A 49 -7.43 3.78 2.21
C ALA A 49 -7.15 4.14 3.68
N ILE A 50 -8.19 4.45 4.48
CA ILE A 50 -8.04 4.71 5.92
C ILE A 50 -7.51 3.46 6.65
N ILE A 51 -8.09 2.28 6.38
CA ILE A 51 -7.63 1.01 6.98
C ILE A 51 -6.17 0.73 6.58
N MET A 52 -5.81 0.98 5.32
CA MET A 52 -4.43 0.83 4.84
C MET A 52 -3.46 1.76 5.58
N ILE A 53 -3.84 3.03 5.81
CA ILE A 53 -3.01 3.97 6.58
C ILE A 53 -2.81 3.48 8.01
N ILE A 54 -3.88 3.11 8.72
CA ILE A 54 -3.80 2.73 10.14
C ILE A 54 -2.95 1.46 10.32
N SER A 55 -3.21 0.43 9.52
CA SER A 55 -2.45 -0.83 9.56
C SER A 55 -0.98 -0.61 9.18
N SER A 56 -0.72 0.18 8.13
CA SER A 56 0.64 0.48 7.69
C SER A 56 1.41 1.34 8.68
N MET A 57 0.76 2.31 9.36
CA MET A 57 1.38 3.10 10.43
C MET A 57 1.76 2.24 11.63
N PHE A 58 0.92 1.26 11.98
CA PHE A 58 1.25 0.31 13.05
C PHE A 58 2.47 -0.54 12.68
N PHE A 59 2.50 -1.08 11.46
CA PHE A 59 3.65 -1.87 10.97
C PHE A 59 4.92 -1.03 10.83
N TYR A 60 4.81 0.19 10.30
CA TYR A 60 5.93 1.12 10.11
C TYR A 60 6.72 1.35 11.39
N LYS A 61 6.06 1.45 12.56
CA LYS A 61 6.73 1.58 13.86
C LYS A 61 7.71 0.44 14.15
N TYR A 62 7.42 -0.78 13.68
CA TYR A 62 8.26 -1.96 13.87
C TYR A 62 9.22 -2.22 12.71
N ASN A 63 8.90 -1.72 11.52
CA ASN A 63 9.71 -1.88 10.32
C ASN A 63 10.74 -0.74 10.12
N TRP A 64 10.60 0.38 10.84
CA TRP A 64 11.56 1.49 10.76
C TRP A 64 12.96 1.10 11.23
N ALA A 65 13.97 1.60 10.54
CA ALA A 65 15.38 1.28 10.81
C ALA A 65 15.81 1.64 12.24
N PRO A 66 16.47 0.72 12.99
CA PRO A 66 16.71 -0.68 12.65
C PRO A 66 15.43 -1.54 12.82
N SER A 67 15.04 -2.27 11.77
CA SER A 67 13.80 -3.05 11.75
C SER A 67 13.78 -4.14 12.81
N LYS A 68 12.64 -4.23 13.51
CA LYS A 68 12.30 -5.27 14.49
C LYS A 68 11.37 -6.32 13.91
N MET A 69 10.68 -5.97 12.82
CA MET A 69 9.74 -6.84 12.12
C MET A 69 9.96 -6.68 10.62
N PHE A 70 10.45 -7.76 10.01
CA PHE A 70 10.58 -7.85 8.56
C PHE A 70 9.20 -7.96 7.92
N MET A 71 9.07 -7.32 6.76
CA MET A 71 7.84 -7.27 5.99
C MET A 71 7.63 -8.57 5.22
N GLY A 72 8.64 -8.98 4.44
CA GLY A 72 8.67 -10.27 3.76
C GLY A 72 7.67 -10.37 2.61
N ASP A 73 7.84 -11.41 1.79
CA ASP A 73 7.12 -11.59 0.51
C ASP A 73 5.59 -11.58 0.63
N VAL A 74 5.06 -11.97 1.79
CA VAL A 74 3.61 -12.00 2.01
C VAL A 74 3.03 -10.59 2.06
N LEU A 75 3.63 -9.68 2.85
CA LEU A 75 3.11 -8.33 3.01
C LEU A 75 3.46 -7.44 1.82
N SER A 76 4.68 -7.56 1.27
CA SER A 76 5.09 -6.81 0.07
C SER A 76 4.28 -7.23 -1.15
N GLY A 77 4.05 -8.54 -1.34
CA GLY A 77 3.19 -9.04 -2.41
C GLY A 77 1.73 -8.60 -2.25
N PHE A 78 1.20 -8.63 -1.02
CA PHE A 78 -0.14 -8.11 -0.71
C PHE A 78 -0.27 -6.63 -1.08
N LEU A 79 0.67 -5.77 -0.69
CA LEU A 79 0.60 -4.34 -1.00
C LEU A 79 0.60 -4.09 -2.52
N GLY A 80 1.48 -4.76 -3.26
CA GLY A 80 1.52 -4.63 -4.71
C GLY A 80 0.21 -5.06 -5.36
N TYR A 81 -0.38 -6.18 -4.92
CA TYR A 81 -1.69 -6.61 -5.38
C TYR A 81 -2.81 -5.62 -5.00
N TYR A 82 -2.83 -5.16 -3.75
CA TYR A 82 -3.82 -4.21 -3.25
C TYR A 82 -3.86 -2.94 -4.10
N PHE A 83 -2.72 -2.29 -4.31
CA PHE A 83 -2.68 -1.06 -5.11
C PHE A 83 -3.01 -1.34 -6.58
N ALA A 84 -2.57 -2.47 -7.14
CA ALA A 84 -2.91 -2.81 -8.52
C ALA A 84 -4.41 -2.96 -8.73
N VAL A 85 -5.08 -3.71 -7.86
CA VAL A 85 -6.52 -3.94 -7.93
C VAL A 85 -7.29 -2.65 -7.63
N LEU A 86 -6.87 -1.88 -6.63
CA LEU A 86 -7.53 -0.63 -6.28
C LEU A 86 -7.49 0.37 -7.44
N THR A 87 -6.34 0.53 -8.11
CA THR A 87 -6.23 1.38 -9.29
C THR A 87 -7.09 0.88 -10.45
N LEU A 88 -7.20 -0.44 -10.65
CA LEU A 88 -8.07 -0.99 -11.69
C LEU A 88 -9.55 -0.80 -11.36
N TYR A 89 -9.94 -0.94 -10.09
CA TYR A 89 -11.32 -0.71 -9.63
C TYR A 89 -11.76 0.73 -9.85
N ILE A 90 -10.91 1.71 -9.51
CA ILE A 90 -11.20 3.15 -9.66
C ILE A 90 -11.38 3.55 -11.13
N ASN A 91 -10.69 2.87 -12.06
CA ASN A 91 -10.68 3.23 -13.48
C ASN A 91 -11.73 2.51 -14.33
N ASN A 92 -12.56 1.65 -13.73
CA ASN A 92 -13.70 1.01 -14.39
C ASN A 92 -14.98 1.78 -14.12
#